data_AF-A0A944ZRR7-F1
#
_entry.id   AF-A0A944ZRR7-F1
#
_cell.length_a   1.000
_cell.length_b   1.000
_cell.length_c   1.000
_cell.angle_alpha   90.00
_cell.angle_beta   90.00
_cell.angle_gamma   90.00
#
_symmetry.space_group_name_H-M   'P 1'
#
loop_
_entity.id
_entity.type
_entity.pdbx_description
1 polymer ?
#
loop_
_entity_poly.entity_id
_entity_poly.type
_entity_poly.pdbx_seq_one_letter_code
_entity_poly.pdbx_strand_id
1 'polypeptide(L)'
;WADGDDGVTVVNEDFNIVITKEGCTGECRINTSTEEISVVENPVCEDVEVEIVNLLEDGDMEADGVAAWEVRNQAVVTKESRGEEGEGKVLRITKPIGSTSNSPYVEQLVLDPEKTYSITGEGRQKPGITGMFVRIAVFEGNNFIVQGLSNVEGWGDFDMEFVSDGGNSLALYCVGDPLSEEAWCEFDNLVLTEVVSSE
;
A
#
# COMPACT_ATOMS: atom_id res chain seq x y z
N TRP A 1 0.52 40.40 -14.24
CA TRP A 1 -0.04 41.02 -13.03
C TRP A 1 -1.49 40.60 -12.94
N ALA A 2 -1.69 39.34 -12.55
CA ALA A 2 -2.97 38.85 -12.04
C ALA A 2 -2.72 38.71 -10.54
N ASP A 3 -3.49 39.46 -9.77
CA ASP A 3 -3.53 39.48 -8.31
C ASP A 3 -4.72 38.58 -7.98
N GLY A 4 -4.45 37.37 -7.52
CA GLY A 4 -5.43 36.29 -7.37
C GLY A 4 -4.87 35.25 -6.43
N ASP A 5 -5.35 35.35 -5.20
CA ASP A 5 -5.03 34.58 -3.99
C ASP A 5 -5.60 33.15 -4.05
N ASP A 6 -5.48 32.48 -5.20
CA ASP A 6 -6.05 31.15 -5.41
C ASP A 6 -4.92 30.12 -5.33
N GLY A 7 -5.06 29.17 -4.42
CA GLY A 7 -4.03 28.19 -4.10
C GLY A 7 -3.44 27.51 -5.32
N VAL A 8 -2.11 27.50 -5.38
CA VAL A 8 -1.38 26.87 -6.49
C VAL A 8 -1.31 25.37 -6.20
N THR A 9 -2.21 24.60 -6.79
CA THR A 9 -2.06 23.15 -6.88
C THR A 9 -1.08 22.83 -8.01
N VAL A 10 0.16 22.47 -7.67
CA VAL A 10 1.06 21.86 -8.66
C VAL A 10 0.80 20.36 -8.63
N VAL A 11 -0.04 19.87 -9.55
CA VAL A 11 -0.09 18.44 -9.84
C VAL A 11 1.00 18.19 -10.87
N ASN A 12 2.09 17.54 -10.47
CA ASN A 12 2.98 16.96 -11.46
C ASN A 12 2.41 15.58 -11.82
N GLU A 13 2.02 15.41 -13.08
CA GLU A 13 1.49 14.15 -13.63
C GLU A 13 2.48 12.97 -13.44
N ASP A 14 3.76 13.27 -13.20
CA ASP A 14 4.80 12.28 -12.96
C ASP A 14 5.05 11.95 -11.47
N PHE A 15 4.51 12.72 -10.51
CA PHE A 15 4.91 12.58 -9.09
C PHE A 15 3.80 12.48 -8.06
N ASN A 16 2.51 12.59 -8.40
CA ASN A 16 1.40 12.53 -7.41
C ASN A 16 1.60 13.43 -6.17
N ILE A 17 2.42 14.48 -6.23
CA ILE A 17 2.59 15.42 -5.12
C ILE A 17 1.54 16.51 -5.28
N VAL A 18 0.67 16.66 -4.29
CA VAL A 18 -0.24 17.80 -4.17
C VAL A 18 0.36 18.79 -3.19
N ILE A 19 0.86 19.92 -3.68
CA ILE A 19 1.15 21.07 -2.83
C ILE A 19 -0.07 21.97 -2.86
N THR A 20 -0.69 22.18 -1.69
CA THR A 20 -1.74 23.18 -1.53
C THR A 20 -1.16 24.36 -0.78
N LYS A 21 -1.37 25.58 -1.31
CA LYS A 21 -0.70 26.77 -0.79
C LYS A 21 -1.69 27.93 -0.70
N GLU A 22 -2.19 28.25 0.49
CA GLU A 22 -2.91 29.51 0.71
C GLU A 22 -1.91 30.64 1.02
N GLY A 23 -2.05 31.79 0.36
CA GLY A 23 -1.44 33.05 0.82
C GLY A 23 0.06 33.27 0.60
N CYS A 24 0.76 32.49 -0.22
CA CYS A 24 2.19 32.70 -0.43
C CYS A 24 2.57 33.50 -1.67
N THR A 25 3.38 34.55 -1.49
CA THR A 25 4.10 35.24 -2.56
C THR A 25 5.51 34.66 -2.73
N GLY A 26 5.78 33.88 -3.79
CA GLY A 26 7.14 33.41 -4.12
C GLY A 26 7.19 32.12 -4.96
N GLU A 27 8.31 31.89 -5.66
CA GLU A 27 8.59 30.64 -6.37
C GLU A 27 8.96 29.52 -5.36
N CYS A 28 8.13 28.48 -5.26
CA CYS A 28 8.52 27.22 -4.61
C CYS A 28 9.20 26.33 -5.65
N ARG A 29 10.37 25.78 -5.30
CA ARG A 29 11.01 24.74 -6.09
C ARG A 29 11.06 23.47 -5.25
N ILE A 30 10.40 22.43 -5.73
CA ILE A 30 10.55 21.10 -5.18
C ILE A 30 11.87 20.59 -5.71
N ASN A 31 12.84 20.34 -4.83
CA ASN A 31 13.95 19.51 -5.23
C ASN A 31 13.49 18.06 -5.09
N THR A 32 12.98 17.49 -6.18
CA THR A 32 12.52 16.10 -6.23
C THR A 32 13.66 15.11 -5.98
N SER A 33 14.90 15.60 -5.98
CA SER A 33 16.05 14.77 -5.74
C SER A 33 16.28 14.51 -4.25
N THR A 34 16.19 15.52 -3.39
CA THR A 34 16.56 15.36 -1.96
C THR A 34 15.39 15.19 -1.00
N GLU A 35 14.15 15.10 -1.49
CA GLU A 35 12.92 15.28 -0.69
C GLU A 35 12.90 16.60 0.12
N GLU A 36 13.83 17.52 -0.15
CA GLU A 36 13.89 18.82 0.51
C GLU A 36 13.16 19.86 -0.34
N ILE A 37 12.15 20.48 0.28
CA ILE A 37 11.54 21.68 -0.28
C ILE A 37 12.52 22.83 -0.03
N SER A 38 13.26 23.21 -1.08
CA SER A 38 14.15 24.37 -1.03
C SER A 38 13.41 25.60 -1.55
N VAL A 39 13.18 26.56 -0.67
CA VAL A 39 12.44 27.76 -1.01
C VAL A 39 13.42 28.86 -1.42
N VAL A 40 13.40 29.22 -2.71
CA VAL A 40 14.51 29.90 -3.39
C VAL A 40 14.70 31.35 -2.94
N GLU A 41 13.65 32.04 -2.52
CA GLU A 41 13.76 33.38 -1.93
C GLU A 41 12.69 33.60 -0.87
N ASN A 42 13.09 33.41 0.40
CA ASN A 42 12.47 33.94 1.63
C ASN A 42 10.95 34.21 1.59
N PRO A 43 10.08 33.26 1.19
CA PRO A 43 8.66 33.50 1.34
C PRO A 43 8.30 33.22 2.79
N VAL A 44 7.44 34.07 3.33
CA VAL A 44 6.69 33.76 4.54
C VAL A 44 5.66 32.71 4.12
N CYS A 45 6.08 31.46 4.01
CA CYS A 45 5.17 30.33 3.89
C CYS A 45 5.18 29.64 5.24
N GLU A 46 4.18 29.99 6.05
CA GLU A 46 3.73 29.09 7.11
C GLU A 46 3.07 27.90 6.39
N ASP A 47 3.50 26.69 6.75
CA ASP A 47 2.83 25.42 6.46
C ASP A 47 2.81 24.97 4.98
N VAL A 48 3.92 24.40 4.50
CA VAL A 48 3.92 23.55 3.30
C VAL A 48 3.62 22.11 3.72
N GLU A 49 2.43 21.62 3.39
CA GLU A 49 2.08 20.21 3.55
C GLU A 49 2.54 19.42 2.31
N VAL A 50 3.26 18.33 2.55
CA VAL A 50 3.60 17.32 1.52
C VAL A 50 2.70 16.13 1.77
N GLU A 51 1.79 15.86 0.84
CA GLU A 51 0.94 14.67 0.90
C GLU A 51 1.65 13.50 0.21
N ILE A 52 1.88 12.43 0.97
CA ILE A 52 2.30 11.14 0.43
C ILE A 52 1.05 10.45 -0.08
N VAL A 53 0.93 10.30 -1.40
CA VAL A 53 -0.22 9.63 -2.01
C VAL A 53 -0.04 8.13 -1.93
N ASN A 54 -0.93 7.47 -1.19
CA ASN A 54 -1.06 6.03 -1.23
C ASN A 54 -1.64 5.61 -2.59
N LEU A 55 -0.91 4.75 -3.30
CA LEU A 55 -1.31 4.27 -4.62
C LEU A 55 -2.42 3.20 -4.57
N LEU A 56 -2.70 2.65 -3.39
CA LEU A 56 -3.77 1.67 -3.19
C LEU A 56 -5.14 2.34 -3.07
N GLU A 57 -6.14 1.81 -3.80
CA GLU A 57 -7.52 2.32 -3.74
C GLU A 57 -8.19 2.10 -2.37
N ASP A 58 -7.72 1.11 -1.60
CA ASP A 58 -8.28 0.69 -0.31
C ASP A 58 -7.16 0.14 0.58
N GLY A 59 -6.13 0.97 0.81
CA GLY A 59 -4.97 0.63 1.63
C GLY A 59 -5.24 0.63 3.13
N ASP A 60 -6.10 1.54 3.62
CA ASP A 60 -6.53 1.63 5.03
C ASP A 60 -7.59 0.59 5.42
N MET A 61 -8.09 -0.15 4.43
CA MET A 61 -9.07 -1.21 4.57
C MET A 61 -10.47 -0.79 5.05
N GLU A 62 -10.80 0.51 5.09
CA GLU A 62 -12.04 1.00 5.69
C GLU A 62 -13.26 0.96 4.75
N ALA A 63 -13.08 0.64 3.47
CA ALA A 63 -14.19 0.50 2.53
C ALA A 63 -15.23 -0.55 2.98
N ASP A 64 -16.51 -0.34 2.64
CA ASP A 64 -17.61 -1.24 3.02
C ASP A 64 -17.61 -2.61 2.29
N GLY A 65 -16.72 -2.79 1.32
CA GLY A 65 -16.60 -4.03 0.55
C GLY A 65 -15.18 -4.27 0.07
N VAL A 66 -15.02 -5.24 -0.82
CA VAL A 66 -13.70 -5.67 -1.32
C VAL A 66 -13.52 -5.35 -2.82
N ALA A 67 -14.30 -4.41 -3.35
CA ALA A 67 -14.35 -4.13 -4.80
C ALA A 67 -13.04 -3.58 -5.36
N ALA A 68 -12.25 -2.89 -4.52
CA ALA A 68 -10.91 -2.42 -4.85
C ALA A 68 -9.90 -3.57 -5.04
N TRP A 69 -10.21 -4.79 -4.59
CA TRP A 69 -9.30 -5.92 -4.57
C TRP A 69 -9.75 -7.02 -5.52
N GLU A 70 -8.95 -7.34 -6.53
CA GLU A 70 -9.28 -8.40 -7.47
C GLU A 70 -8.97 -9.78 -6.88
N VAL A 71 -10.01 -10.62 -6.74
CA VAL A 71 -9.93 -11.92 -6.08
C VAL A 71 -9.35 -12.99 -7.02
N ARG A 72 -8.37 -13.75 -6.53
CA ARG A 72 -7.67 -14.78 -7.29
C ARG A 72 -7.53 -16.10 -6.51
N ASN A 73 -7.23 -17.18 -7.24
CA ASN A 73 -6.95 -18.49 -6.65
C ASN A 73 -8.00 -19.00 -5.64
N GLN A 74 -9.28 -18.72 -5.93
CA GLN A 74 -10.43 -19.11 -5.10
C GLN A 74 -10.39 -18.55 -3.66
N ALA A 75 -9.72 -17.41 -3.47
CA ALA A 75 -9.77 -16.69 -2.21
C ALA A 75 -11.22 -16.32 -1.86
N VAL A 76 -11.59 -16.50 -0.58
CA VAL A 76 -12.81 -15.91 -0.02
C VAL A 76 -12.38 -14.68 0.74
N VAL A 77 -12.83 -13.50 0.31
CA VAL A 77 -12.32 -12.21 0.80
C VAL A 77 -13.45 -11.43 1.44
N THR A 78 -13.24 -10.98 2.66
CA THR A 78 -14.23 -10.20 3.43
C THR A 78 -13.58 -9.00 4.10
N LYS A 79 -14.42 -8.01 4.44
CA LYS A 79 -14.07 -6.97 5.40
C LYS A 79 -14.56 -7.42 6.77
N GLU A 80 -13.69 -7.36 7.75
CA GLU A 80 -13.97 -7.80 9.12
C GLU A 80 -13.65 -6.67 10.09
N SER A 81 -14.26 -6.66 11.27
CA SER A 81 -13.83 -5.70 12.31
C SER A 81 -12.41 -6.05 12.77
N ARG A 82 -11.56 -5.04 12.98
CA ARG A 82 -10.21 -5.21 13.53
C ARG A 82 -10.22 -5.90 14.91
N GLY A 83 -11.30 -5.71 15.68
CA GLY A 83 -11.60 -6.45 16.91
C GLY A 83 -11.22 -5.67 18.17
N GLU A 84 -10.81 -6.37 19.23
CA GLU A 84 -10.40 -5.73 20.49
C GLU A 84 -9.09 -4.93 20.38
N GLU A 85 -8.33 -5.15 19.32
CA GLU A 85 -7.01 -4.55 19.11
C GLU A 85 -7.07 -3.17 18.41
N GLY A 86 -8.25 -2.73 17.95
CA GLY A 86 -8.40 -1.42 17.31
C GLY A 86 -9.80 -1.15 16.77
N GLU A 87 -10.04 0.10 16.43
CA GLU A 87 -11.21 0.49 15.64
C GLU A 87 -10.97 0.19 14.16
N GLY A 88 -12.04 0.18 13.36
CA GLY A 88 -11.93 0.01 11.90
C GLY A 88 -12.14 -1.42 11.39
N LYS A 89 -11.78 -1.60 10.14
CA LYS A 89 -11.94 -2.81 9.36
C LYS A 89 -10.60 -3.33 8.88
N VAL A 90 -10.56 -4.62 8.59
CA VAL A 90 -9.41 -5.30 8.02
C VAL A 90 -9.84 -6.11 6.82
N LEU A 91 -8.91 -6.34 5.90
CA LEU A 91 -9.14 -7.25 4.78
C LEU A 91 -8.75 -8.67 5.18
N ARG A 92 -9.72 -9.57 5.25
CA ARG A 92 -9.48 -10.99 5.54
C ARG A 92 -9.49 -11.81 4.26
N ILE A 93 -8.41 -12.57 4.04
CA ILE A 93 -8.33 -13.62 3.03
C ILE A 93 -8.51 -14.97 3.73
N THR A 94 -9.67 -15.59 3.53
CA THR A 94 -10.01 -16.88 4.12
C THR A 94 -9.65 -18.03 3.18
N LYS A 95 -8.93 -19.00 3.73
CA LYS A 95 -8.66 -20.29 3.13
C LYS A 95 -9.64 -21.34 3.71
N PRO A 96 -10.65 -21.77 2.94
CA PRO A 96 -11.65 -22.71 3.44
C PRO A 96 -11.04 -24.10 3.67
N ILE A 97 -11.69 -24.87 4.56
CA ILE A 97 -11.32 -26.26 4.87
C ILE A 97 -11.26 -27.08 3.58
N GLY A 98 -10.16 -27.82 3.39
CA GLY A 98 -9.98 -28.67 2.22
C GLY A 98 -9.71 -27.92 0.93
N SER A 99 -9.44 -26.60 0.98
CA SER A 99 -8.95 -25.86 -0.19
C SER A 99 -7.70 -26.51 -0.74
N THR A 100 -7.72 -26.82 -2.04
CA THR A 100 -6.56 -27.32 -2.79
C THR A 100 -5.64 -26.20 -3.26
N SER A 101 -6.08 -24.94 -3.14
CA SER A 101 -5.25 -23.78 -3.43
C SER A 101 -4.32 -23.51 -2.27
N ASN A 102 -3.01 -23.55 -2.51
CA ASN A 102 -2.01 -23.26 -1.48
C ASN A 102 -1.77 -21.76 -1.30
N SER A 103 -2.34 -20.92 -2.15
CA SER A 103 -2.02 -19.50 -2.22
C SER A 103 -3.22 -18.67 -2.74
N PRO A 104 -4.35 -18.63 -2.01
CA PRO A 104 -5.38 -17.62 -2.24
C PRO A 104 -4.79 -16.22 -2.05
N TYR A 105 -5.18 -15.29 -2.94
CA TYR A 105 -4.68 -13.92 -2.90
C TYR A 105 -5.69 -12.93 -3.48
N VAL A 106 -5.44 -11.66 -3.20
CA VAL A 106 -6.04 -10.52 -3.92
C VAL A 106 -4.95 -9.66 -4.54
N GLU A 107 -5.30 -8.89 -5.56
CA GLU A 107 -4.36 -7.97 -6.20
C GLU A 107 -4.98 -6.62 -6.60
N GLN A 108 -4.13 -5.61 -6.76
CA GLN A 108 -4.44 -4.34 -7.44
C GLN A 108 -3.40 -4.07 -8.51
N LEU A 109 -3.85 -3.53 -9.67
CA LEU A 109 -2.99 -3.15 -10.79
C LEU A 109 -2.52 -1.70 -10.64
N VAL A 110 -1.54 -1.46 -9.77
CA VAL A 110 -1.12 -0.11 -9.32
C VAL A 110 0.35 0.20 -9.60
N LEU A 111 1.08 -0.73 -10.21
CA LEU A 111 2.52 -0.59 -10.43
C LEU A 111 2.80 -0.28 -11.89
N ASP A 112 3.68 0.69 -12.10
CA ASP A 112 4.30 0.97 -13.39
C ASP A 112 5.67 0.27 -13.48
N PRO A 113 6.04 -0.27 -14.66
CA PRO A 113 7.35 -0.84 -14.88
C PRO A 113 8.49 0.16 -14.64
N GLU A 114 9.63 -0.35 -14.20
CA GLU A 114 10.91 0.35 -13.99
C GLU A 114 10.86 1.46 -12.93
N LYS A 115 9.84 1.46 -12.08
CA LYS A 115 9.72 2.35 -10.92
C LYS A 115 10.11 1.65 -9.63
N THR A 116 10.66 2.41 -8.68
CA THR A 116 10.93 1.95 -7.32
C THR A 116 9.73 2.29 -6.45
N TYR A 117 9.33 1.36 -5.58
CA TYR A 117 8.22 1.52 -4.66
C TYR A 117 8.63 1.15 -3.25
N SER A 118 7.97 1.76 -2.26
CA SER A 118 7.99 1.35 -0.86
C SER A 118 6.59 0.93 -0.44
N ILE A 119 6.50 -0.19 0.28
CA ILE A 119 5.26 -0.63 0.89
C ILE A 119 5.45 -0.90 2.37
N THR A 120 4.57 -0.33 3.18
CA THR A 120 4.42 -0.65 4.59
C THR A 120 2.99 -1.09 4.91
N GLY A 121 2.81 -1.66 6.09
CA GLY A 121 1.49 -1.93 6.66
C GLY A 121 1.54 -3.11 7.62
N GLU A 122 0.40 -3.70 7.94
CA GLU A 122 0.33 -4.73 8.97
C GLU A 122 -0.35 -6.00 8.46
N GLY A 123 0.05 -7.14 9.00
CA GLY A 123 -0.63 -8.39 8.74
C GLY A 123 -0.55 -9.38 9.88
N ARG A 124 -1.55 -10.26 9.94
CA ARG A 124 -1.62 -11.36 10.90
C ARG A 124 -2.29 -12.58 10.31
N GLN A 125 -2.10 -13.73 10.94
CA GLN A 125 -2.81 -14.95 10.61
C GLN A 125 -3.71 -15.40 11.75
N LYS A 126 -4.62 -16.32 11.45
CA LYS A 126 -5.44 -16.99 12.46
C LYS A 126 -4.56 -17.63 13.55
N PRO A 127 -4.78 -17.31 14.83
CA PRO A 127 -4.07 -17.95 15.93
C PRO A 127 -4.25 -19.48 15.94
N GLY A 128 -3.18 -20.21 16.25
CA GLY A 128 -3.17 -21.67 16.33
C GLY A 128 -2.91 -22.39 15.01
N ILE A 129 -2.85 -21.68 13.89
CA ILE A 129 -2.57 -22.31 12.58
C ILE A 129 -1.08 -22.36 12.30
N THR A 130 -0.52 -23.57 12.24
CA THR A 130 0.90 -23.78 11.91
C THR A 130 1.13 -23.87 10.41
N GLY A 131 2.26 -23.34 9.92
CA GLY A 131 2.66 -23.49 8.51
C GLY A 131 1.94 -22.53 7.56
N MET A 132 1.38 -21.46 8.12
CA MET A 132 0.82 -20.36 7.36
C MET A 132 1.74 -19.14 7.35
N PHE A 133 1.58 -18.36 6.29
CA PHE A 133 2.39 -17.20 5.99
C PHE A 133 1.50 -16.10 5.44
N VAL A 134 1.61 -14.92 6.04
CA VAL A 134 1.02 -13.68 5.52
C VAL A 134 2.07 -13.06 4.60
N ARG A 135 1.74 -12.80 3.34
CA ARG A 135 2.73 -12.35 2.35
C ARG A 135 2.23 -11.18 1.53
N ILE A 136 3.17 -10.33 1.16
CA ILE A 136 3.03 -9.35 0.09
C ILE A 136 3.88 -9.85 -1.07
N ALA A 137 3.31 -9.86 -2.26
CA ALA A 137 4.03 -10.19 -3.47
C ALA A 137 3.84 -9.11 -4.52
N VAL A 138 4.91 -8.88 -5.29
CA VAL A 138 4.89 -8.07 -6.51
C VAL A 138 5.07 -9.03 -7.66
N PHE A 139 4.15 -9.02 -8.60
CA PHE A 139 4.28 -9.83 -9.81
C PHE A 139 5.19 -9.11 -10.80
N GLU A 140 6.14 -9.83 -11.39
CA GLU A 140 7.11 -9.33 -12.38
C GLU A 140 7.17 -10.31 -13.55
N GLY A 141 6.13 -10.29 -14.39
CA GLY A 141 5.96 -11.27 -15.46
C GLY A 141 5.85 -12.70 -14.94
N ASN A 142 6.94 -13.48 -14.98
CA ASN A 142 7.02 -14.86 -14.46
C ASN A 142 7.70 -14.96 -13.08
N ASN A 143 8.28 -13.87 -12.59
CA ASN A 143 8.91 -13.80 -11.27
C ASN A 143 7.95 -13.16 -10.27
N PHE A 144 8.22 -13.38 -8.99
CA PHE A 144 7.56 -12.66 -7.91
C PHE A 144 8.60 -12.24 -6.88
N ILE A 145 8.59 -10.98 -6.48
CA ILE A 145 9.25 -10.50 -5.27
C ILE A 145 8.27 -10.73 -4.14
N VAL A 146 8.72 -11.39 -3.06
CA VAL A 146 7.85 -11.73 -1.93
C VAL A 146 8.51 -11.31 -0.63
N GLN A 147 7.78 -10.53 0.17
CA GLN A 147 8.01 -10.41 1.61
C GLN A 147 6.95 -11.21 2.35
N GLY A 148 7.30 -11.75 3.52
CA GLY A 148 6.34 -12.49 4.29
C GLY A 148 6.64 -12.48 5.78
N LEU A 149 5.55 -12.44 6.54
CA LEU A 149 5.51 -12.73 7.95
C LEU A 149 5.20 -14.22 8.13
N SER A 150 6.01 -14.89 8.95
CA SER A 150 5.87 -16.33 9.21
C SER A 150 5.34 -16.56 10.62
N ASN A 151 4.23 -17.28 10.76
CA ASN A 151 3.62 -17.63 12.06
C ASN A 151 3.35 -16.41 12.97
N VAL A 152 2.80 -15.33 12.40
CA VAL A 152 2.51 -14.08 13.11
C VAL A 152 1.04 -14.05 13.54
N GLU A 153 0.77 -14.55 14.75
CA GLU A 153 -0.59 -14.71 15.29
C GLU A 153 -1.22 -13.39 15.79
N GLY A 154 -0.40 -12.38 16.11
CA GLY A 154 -0.82 -10.99 16.33
C GLY A 154 -0.47 -10.12 15.13
N TRP A 155 -0.72 -8.81 15.17
CA TRP A 155 -0.25 -7.90 14.12
C TRP A 155 1.27 -7.84 14.07
N GLY A 156 1.82 -7.94 12.87
CA GLY A 156 3.21 -7.63 12.58
C GLY A 156 3.33 -6.76 11.33
N ASP A 157 4.42 -6.01 11.27
CA ASP A 157 4.63 -5.00 10.24
C ASP A 157 5.28 -5.58 8.97
N PHE A 158 4.83 -5.09 7.83
CA PHE A 158 5.53 -5.15 6.54
C PHE A 158 6.29 -3.85 6.31
N ASP A 159 7.47 -3.98 5.71
CA ASP A 159 8.29 -2.84 5.29
C ASP A 159 9.25 -3.34 4.20
N MET A 160 8.96 -2.97 2.96
CA MET A 160 9.72 -3.41 1.79
C MET A 160 9.84 -2.28 0.77
N GLU A 161 11.06 -2.11 0.27
CA GLU A 161 11.34 -1.39 -0.97
C GLU A 161 11.61 -2.39 -2.10
N PHE A 162 11.08 -2.12 -3.30
CA PHE A 162 11.30 -2.96 -4.47
C PHE A 162 11.28 -2.13 -5.76
N VAL A 163 11.93 -2.64 -6.81
CA VAL A 163 11.83 -2.09 -8.18
C VAL A 163 10.86 -2.98 -8.94
N SER A 164 9.91 -2.40 -9.68
CA SER A 164 8.99 -3.16 -10.53
C SER A 164 9.63 -3.51 -11.87
N ASP A 165 10.03 -4.76 -12.09
CA ASP A 165 10.62 -5.23 -13.37
C ASP A 165 9.56 -5.80 -14.34
N GLY A 166 8.62 -4.94 -14.74
CA GLY A 166 7.68 -5.23 -15.83
C GLY A 166 6.39 -5.95 -15.45
N GLY A 167 6.06 -6.05 -14.17
CA GLY A 167 4.71 -6.40 -13.76
C GLY A 167 3.99 -5.24 -13.08
N ASN A 168 2.67 -5.39 -12.99
CA ASN A 168 1.78 -4.25 -12.79
C ASN A 168 0.95 -4.40 -11.51
N SER A 169 1.06 -5.52 -10.80
CA SER A 169 0.23 -5.81 -9.62
C SER A 169 1.01 -6.01 -8.34
N LEU A 170 0.48 -5.39 -7.29
CA LEU A 170 0.74 -5.74 -5.90
C LEU A 170 -0.33 -6.74 -5.45
N ALA A 171 0.09 -7.80 -4.77
CA ALA A 171 -0.80 -8.85 -4.30
C ALA A 171 -0.58 -9.20 -2.83
N LEU A 172 -1.70 -9.45 -2.14
CA LEU A 172 -1.75 -9.86 -0.75
C LEU A 172 -2.12 -11.34 -0.68
N TYR A 173 -1.28 -12.11 -0.02
CA TYR A 173 -1.32 -13.56 -0.07
C TYR A 173 -1.51 -14.17 1.31
N CYS A 174 -2.36 -15.19 1.36
CA CYS A 174 -2.48 -16.06 2.51
C CYS A 174 -1.99 -17.46 2.15
N VAL A 175 -0.69 -17.73 2.37
CA VAL A 175 -0.03 -18.95 1.89
C VAL A 175 0.05 -20.00 2.98
N GLY A 176 -0.19 -21.25 2.62
CA GLY A 176 0.05 -22.39 3.49
C GLY A 176 -0.33 -23.70 2.82
N ASP A 177 0.04 -24.83 3.43
CA ASP A 177 -0.37 -26.16 2.99
C ASP A 177 -1.89 -26.36 3.12
N PRO A 178 -2.48 -27.39 2.49
CA PRO A 178 -3.88 -27.75 2.73
C PRO A 178 -4.12 -27.99 4.23
N LEU A 179 -5.18 -27.38 4.76
CA LEU A 179 -5.47 -27.39 6.19
C LEU A 179 -6.68 -28.27 6.50
N SER A 180 -6.63 -28.95 7.65
CA SER A 180 -7.77 -29.69 8.20
C SER A 180 -8.83 -28.79 8.84
N GLU A 181 -8.51 -27.51 9.01
CA GLU A 181 -9.37 -26.49 9.58
C GLU A 181 -9.32 -25.22 8.74
N GLU A 182 -10.31 -24.35 8.94
CA GLU A 182 -10.35 -23.07 8.26
C GLU A 182 -9.24 -22.19 8.78
N ALA A 183 -8.60 -21.46 7.88
CA ALA A 183 -7.62 -20.47 8.27
C ALA A 183 -7.74 -19.21 7.44
N TRP A 184 -7.07 -18.15 7.90
CA TRP A 184 -7.15 -16.85 7.28
C TRP A 184 -5.90 -16.04 7.59
N CYS A 185 -5.71 -15.02 6.76
CA CYS A 185 -4.76 -13.94 6.98
C CYS A 185 -5.53 -12.63 6.88
N GLU A 186 -5.10 -11.66 7.67
CA GLU A 186 -5.64 -10.31 7.68
C GLU A 186 -4.55 -9.30 7.37
N PHE A 187 -4.96 -8.23 6.71
CA PHE A 187 -4.12 -7.11 6.30
C PHE A 187 -4.80 -5.81 6.71
N ASP A 188 -3.99 -4.83 7.11
CA ASP A 188 -4.45 -3.51 7.51
C ASP A 188 -3.39 -2.44 7.26
N ASN A 189 -3.80 -1.18 7.17
CA ASN A 189 -2.94 0.01 7.10
C ASN A 189 -1.83 -0.08 6.04
N LEU A 190 -2.15 -0.61 4.85
CA LEU A 190 -1.19 -0.71 3.77
C LEU A 190 -0.97 0.66 3.11
N VAL A 191 0.30 1.04 2.98
CA VAL A 191 0.72 2.26 2.30
C VAL A 191 1.72 1.89 1.23
N LEU A 192 1.36 2.08 -0.04
CA LEU A 192 2.23 1.90 -1.19
C LEU A 192 2.55 3.25 -1.81
N THR A 193 3.84 3.56 -1.98
CA THR A 193 4.31 4.82 -2.54
C THR A 193 5.41 4.58 -3.58
N GLU A 194 5.47 5.44 -4.59
CA GLU A 194 6.64 5.49 -5.48
C GLU A 194 7.81 6.17 -4.76
N VAL A 195 9.00 5.56 -4.84
CA VAL A 195 10.26 6.12 -4.32
C VAL A 195 10.95 6.86 -5.45
N VAL A 196 11.02 8.18 -5.34
CA VAL A 196 11.67 9.05 -6.33
C VAL A 196 13.12 9.27 -5.91
N SER A 197 14.07 8.73 -6.67
CA SER A 197 15.49 8.91 -6.37
C SER A 197 16.01 10.30 -6.74
N SER A 198 16.94 10.83 -5.94
CA SER A 198 17.78 11.94 -6.37
C SER A 198 18.69 11.58 -7.53
N GLU A 199 18.54 12.29 -8.65
CA GLU A 199 19.66 12.51 -9.56
C GLU A 199 20.60 13.60 -9.05
#